data_AF-A0A485BKS6-F1
#
_entry.id   AF-A0A485BKS6-F1
#
_cell.length_a   1.000
_cell.length_b   1.000
_cell.length_c   1.000
_cell.angle_alpha   90.00
_cell.angle_beta   90.00
_cell.angle_gamma   90.00
#
_symmetry.space_group_name_H-M   'P 1'
#
loop_
_entity.id
_entity.type
_entity.pdbx_description
1 polymer ?
#
loop_
_entity_poly.entity_id
_entity_poly.type
_entity_poly.pdbx_seq_one_letter_code
_entity_poly.pdbx_strand_id
1 'polypeptide(L)'
;MDAVHERALAQGYDPERIHQECFSAEVETGGQPFEVVAATSGITVQVAANQTIVEALALAGLKVCVSCKQGICGSCLTDVLEGEPDHRDHYLTDDEKADGDQILLCCSRAKSAPSDYRSLRIF
;
A
#
# COMPACT_ATOMS: atom_id res chain seq x y z
N MET A 1 -10.52 -17.28 -7.23
CA MET A 1 -9.63 -18.38 -6.81
C MET A 1 -10.16 -19.09 -5.57
N ASP A 2 -10.89 -18.37 -4.72
CA ASP A 2 -11.48 -18.81 -3.46
C ASP A 2 -12.18 -20.17 -3.54
N ALA A 3 -13.01 -20.39 -4.56
CA ALA A 3 -13.70 -21.67 -4.74
C ALA A 3 -12.77 -22.89 -4.86
N VAL A 4 -11.57 -22.74 -5.45
CA VAL A 4 -10.59 -23.84 -5.54
C VAL A 4 -9.88 -24.04 -4.21
N HIS A 5 -9.51 -22.93 -3.54
CA HIS A 5 -8.87 -22.94 -2.23
C HIS A 5 -9.77 -23.62 -1.18
N GLU A 6 -11.03 -23.19 -1.08
CA GLU A 6 -12.03 -23.76 -0.17
C GLU A 6 -12.25 -25.25 -0.40
N ARG A 7 -12.26 -25.68 -1.68
CA ARG A 7 -12.42 -27.10 -2.03
C ARG A 7 -11.21 -27.93 -1.65
N ALA A 8 -10.00 -27.40 -1.80
CA ALA A 8 -8.79 -28.07 -1.34
C ALA A 8 -8.80 -28.22 0.20
N LEU A 9 -9.12 -27.17 0.94
CA LEU A 9 -9.27 -27.27 2.40
C LEU A 9 -10.34 -28.29 2.81
N ALA A 10 -11.51 -28.27 2.16
CA ALA A 10 -12.60 -29.21 2.42
C ALA A 10 -12.24 -30.67 2.11
N GLN A 11 -11.27 -30.92 1.22
CA GLN A 11 -10.75 -32.25 0.91
C GLN A 11 -9.60 -32.68 1.84
N GLY A 12 -9.27 -31.87 2.85
CA GLY A 12 -8.25 -32.20 3.85
C GLY A 12 -6.82 -31.99 3.34
N TYR A 13 -6.62 -31.19 2.29
CA TYR A 13 -5.29 -30.75 1.92
C TYR A 13 -4.71 -29.87 3.02
N ASP A 14 -3.45 -30.12 3.35
CA ASP A 14 -2.68 -29.30 4.28
C ASP A 14 -2.60 -27.85 3.76
N PRO A 15 -3.01 -26.83 4.56
CA PRO A 15 -2.95 -25.42 4.15
C PRO A 15 -1.57 -24.98 3.68
N GLU A 16 -0.49 -25.52 4.25
CA GLU A 16 0.89 -25.16 3.87
C GLU A 16 1.24 -25.58 2.44
N ARG A 17 0.45 -26.49 1.86
CA ARG A 17 0.63 -27.01 0.48
C ARG A 17 -0.29 -26.35 -0.53
N ILE A 18 -1.14 -25.41 -0.11
CA ILE A 18 -2.04 -24.65 -0.96
C ILE A 18 -1.40 -23.29 -1.22
N HIS A 19 -0.94 -23.07 -2.46
CA HIS A 19 -0.33 -21.80 -2.86
C HIS A 19 -1.27 -21.07 -3.83
N GLN A 20 -1.43 -19.76 -3.64
CA GLN A 20 -2.20 -18.90 -4.51
C GLN A 20 -1.40 -17.65 -4.84
N GLU A 21 -1.45 -17.24 -6.10
CA GLU A 21 -0.92 -15.96 -6.57
C GLU A 21 -2.03 -15.21 -7.29
N CYS A 22 -2.18 -13.93 -6.96
CA CYS A 22 -3.10 -13.03 -7.65
C CYS A 22 -2.35 -12.32 -8.77
N PHE A 23 -2.85 -12.37 -10.00
CA PHE A 23 -2.21 -11.71 -11.16
C PHE A 23 -2.77 -10.31 -11.46
N SER A 24 -3.84 -9.92 -10.79
CA SER A 24 -4.49 -8.62 -10.99
C SER A 24 -5.31 -8.24 -9.77
N ALA A 25 -5.27 -6.95 -9.42
CA ALA A 25 -6.21 -6.30 -8.52
C ALA A 25 -6.62 -4.95 -9.11
N GLU A 26 -7.83 -4.49 -8.80
CA GLU A 26 -8.24 -3.12 -9.14
C GLU A 26 -7.52 -2.13 -8.22
N VAL A 27 -6.95 -1.08 -8.81
CA VAL A 27 -6.26 -0.03 -8.06
C VAL A 27 -7.13 1.19 -8.03
N GLU A 28 -7.71 1.47 -6.87
CA GLU A 28 -8.46 2.69 -6.64
C GLU A 28 -7.48 3.84 -6.34
N THR A 29 -7.25 4.71 -7.32
CA THR A 29 -6.40 5.90 -7.11
C THR A 29 -7.16 7.08 -6.53
N GLY A 30 -8.50 7.05 -6.54
CA GLY A 30 -9.35 8.15 -6.09
C GLY A 30 -9.27 8.42 -4.59
N GLY A 31 -9.29 9.69 -4.21
CA GLY A 31 -9.31 10.11 -2.82
C GLY A 31 -9.04 11.59 -2.64
N GLN A 32 -8.83 12.00 -1.39
CA GLN A 32 -8.45 13.37 -1.09
C GLN A 32 -6.94 13.59 -1.31
N PRO A 33 -6.50 14.78 -1.74
CA PRO A 33 -5.08 15.10 -1.80
C PRO A 33 -4.48 15.16 -0.40
N PHE A 34 -3.21 14.75 -0.31
CA PHE A 34 -2.41 14.69 0.92
C PHE A 34 -0.93 14.89 0.61
N GLU A 35 -0.15 15.16 1.64
CA GLU A 35 1.29 15.38 1.56
C GLU A 35 2.04 14.12 2.00
N VAL A 36 3.16 13.83 1.33
CA VAL A 36 4.09 12.77 1.72
C VAL A 36 5.47 13.37 1.95
N VAL A 37 6.06 13.05 3.10
CA VAL A 37 7.42 13.47 3.48
C VAL A 37 8.31 12.24 3.49
N ALA A 38 9.22 12.14 2.51
CA ALA A 38 10.25 11.11 2.46
C ALA A 38 11.43 11.53 3.35
N ALA A 39 11.43 11.07 4.60
CA ALA A 39 12.28 11.57 5.68
C ALA A 39 13.78 11.47 5.36
N THR A 40 14.22 10.37 4.76
CA THR A 40 15.64 10.14 4.44
C THR A 40 16.15 11.09 3.36
N SER A 41 15.33 11.39 2.35
CA SER A 41 15.70 12.29 1.25
C SER A 41 15.42 13.76 1.54
N GLY A 42 14.59 14.06 2.55
CA GLY A 42 14.09 15.41 2.83
C GLY A 42 13.11 15.94 1.78
N ILE A 43 12.64 15.09 0.87
CA ILE A 43 11.70 15.48 -0.20
C ILE A 43 10.28 15.42 0.34
N THR A 44 9.54 16.50 0.13
CA THR A 44 8.10 16.58 0.40
C THR A 44 7.35 16.72 -0.92
N VAL A 45 6.35 15.87 -1.14
CA VAL A 45 5.50 15.89 -2.34
C VAL A 45 4.03 15.97 -1.99
N GLN A 46 3.27 16.67 -2.84
CA GLN A 46 1.81 16.64 -2.79
C GLN A 46 1.30 15.53 -3.70
N VAL A 47 0.49 14.64 -3.14
CA VAL A 47 -0.16 13.55 -3.86
C VAL A 47 -1.57 14.00 -4.24
N ALA A 48 -1.83 14.12 -5.54
CA ALA A 48 -3.14 14.54 -6.03
C ALA A 48 -4.23 13.47 -5.77
N ALA A 49 -5.49 13.88 -5.93
CA ALA A 49 -6.67 13.02 -5.71
C ALA A 49 -6.69 11.74 -6.56
N ASN A 50 -6.09 11.77 -7.76
CA ASN A 50 -6.08 10.67 -8.73
C ASN A 50 -4.65 10.17 -9.02
N GLN A 51 -3.75 10.36 -8.06
CA GLN A 51 -2.32 10.06 -8.20
C GLN A 51 -1.88 9.15 -7.05
N THR A 52 -0.96 8.24 -7.35
CA THR A 52 -0.31 7.37 -6.36
C THR A 52 0.89 8.05 -5.71
N ILE A 53 1.31 7.56 -4.54
CA ILE A 53 2.51 8.07 -3.87
C ILE A 53 3.76 7.84 -4.74
N VAL A 54 3.86 6.66 -5.37
CA VAL A 54 4.93 6.32 -6.31
C VAL A 54 5.06 7.35 -7.43
N GLU A 55 3.95 7.74 -8.05
CA GLU A 55 3.96 8.73 -9.13
C GLU A 55 4.41 10.11 -8.64
N ALA A 56 3.91 10.55 -7.47
CA ALA A 56 4.29 11.84 -6.89
C ALA A 56 5.78 11.90 -6.56
N LEU A 57 6.32 10.86 -5.93
CA LEU A 57 7.75 10.75 -5.62
C LEU A 57 8.62 10.68 -6.87
N ALA A 58 8.19 9.94 -7.89
CA ALA A 58 8.91 9.83 -9.15
C ALA A 58 9.02 11.19 -9.88
N LEU A 59 7.96 12.01 -9.85
CA LEU A 59 7.99 13.37 -10.39
C LEU A 59 8.96 14.29 -9.65
N ALA A 60 9.19 14.05 -8.35
CA ALA A 60 10.19 14.74 -7.54
C ALA A 60 11.61 14.14 -7.67
N GLY A 61 11.80 13.12 -8.52
CA GLY A 61 13.09 12.48 -8.75
C GLY A 61 13.44 11.35 -7.77
N LEU A 62 12.55 10.99 -6.86
CA LEU A 62 12.74 9.87 -5.94
C LEU A 62 12.13 8.59 -6.52
N LYS A 63 12.96 7.59 -6.82
CA LYS A 63 12.52 6.32 -7.38
C LYS A 63 12.21 5.31 -6.28
N VAL A 64 10.99 4.77 -6.31
CA VAL A 64 10.55 3.66 -5.47
C VAL A 64 10.70 2.35 -6.25
N CYS A 65 11.13 1.28 -5.58
CA CYS A 65 11.10 -0.08 -6.15
C CYS A 65 9.63 -0.52 -6.30
N VAL A 66 9.20 -0.82 -7.53
CA VAL A 66 7.83 -1.26 -7.80
C VAL A 66 7.84 -2.34 -8.86
N SER A 67 6.98 -3.36 -8.70
CA SER A 67 6.80 -4.45 -9.65
C SER A 67 5.35 -4.49 -10.19
N CYS A 68 4.38 -4.95 -9.39
CA CYS A 68 3.00 -5.14 -9.86
C CYS A 68 2.18 -3.85 -10.05
N LYS A 69 2.48 -2.80 -9.28
CA LYS A 69 1.65 -1.57 -9.14
C LYS A 69 0.19 -1.82 -8.73
N GLN A 70 -0.09 -2.95 -8.11
CA GLN A 70 -1.44 -3.43 -7.81
C GLN A 70 -1.66 -3.80 -6.33
N GLY A 71 -0.68 -3.52 -5.46
CA GLY A 71 -0.82 -3.82 -4.02
C GLY A 71 -0.79 -5.30 -3.67
N ILE A 72 -0.16 -6.15 -4.49
CA ILE A 72 -0.16 -7.63 -4.30
C ILE A 72 1.22 -8.23 -4.06
N CYS A 73 2.31 -7.57 -4.46
CA CYS A 73 3.64 -8.18 -4.49
C CYS A 73 4.62 -7.67 -3.41
N GLY A 74 4.25 -6.66 -2.62
CA GLY A 74 5.08 -6.11 -1.54
C GLY A 74 6.33 -5.32 -1.95
N SER A 75 6.68 -5.24 -3.25
CA SER A 75 7.94 -4.61 -3.67
C SER A 75 8.06 -3.13 -3.33
N CYS A 76 6.93 -2.44 -3.13
CA CYS A 76 6.87 -1.03 -2.74
C CYS A 76 6.45 -0.83 -1.27
N LEU A 77 6.63 -1.85 -0.43
CA LEU A 77 6.42 -1.74 1.01
C LEU A 77 7.40 -0.70 1.58
N THR A 78 6.92 0.17 2.45
CA THR A 78 7.71 1.24 3.06
C THR A 78 7.21 1.49 4.47
N ASP A 79 8.14 1.78 5.38
CA ASP A 79 7.80 2.07 6.77
C ASP A 79 7.19 3.47 6.91
N VAL A 80 6.20 3.58 7.80
CA VAL A 80 5.48 4.80 8.16
C VAL A 80 6.02 5.29 9.50
N LEU A 81 6.57 6.50 9.48
CA LEU A 81 7.15 7.15 10.67
C LEU A 81 6.11 8.02 11.39
N GLU A 82 5.16 8.58 10.65
CA GLU A 82 4.10 9.46 11.18
C GLU A 82 2.91 9.51 10.21
N GLY A 83 1.70 9.63 10.76
CA GLY A 83 0.45 9.67 10.01
C GLY A 83 -0.25 8.31 9.97
N GLU A 84 -1.48 8.29 9.42
CA GLU A 84 -2.31 7.08 9.39
C GLU A 84 -2.52 6.61 7.94
N PRO A 85 -2.03 5.42 7.55
CA PRO A 85 -2.26 4.86 6.22
C PRO A 85 -3.74 4.55 5.93
N ASP A 86 -4.15 4.79 4.69
CA ASP A 86 -5.37 4.27 4.09
C ASP A 86 -4.97 3.06 3.22
N HIS A 87 -4.97 1.87 3.83
CA HIS A 87 -4.53 0.63 3.21
C HIS A 87 -5.51 0.17 2.12
N ARG A 88 -4.98 -0.03 0.91
CA ARG A 88 -5.73 -0.54 -0.26
C ARG A 88 -5.07 -1.74 -0.93
N ASP A 89 -4.08 -2.30 -0.25
CA ASP A 89 -3.35 -3.46 -0.71
C ASP A 89 -3.98 -4.77 -0.24
N HIS A 90 -3.62 -5.85 -0.94
CA HIS A 90 -3.94 -7.23 -0.59
C HIS A 90 -2.68 -7.98 -0.11
N TYR A 91 -1.62 -7.26 0.24
CA TYR A 91 -0.35 -7.85 0.62
C TYR A 91 -0.23 -7.97 2.14
N LEU A 92 -0.53 -6.89 2.86
CA LEU A 92 -0.54 -6.88 4.32
C LEU A 92 -1.79 -7.57 4.86
N THR A 93 -1.59 -8.35 5.91
CA THR A 93 -2.66 -8.91 6.74
C THR A 93 -3.41 -7.81 7.48
N ASP A 94 -4.59 -8.13 7.99
CA ASP A 94 -5.39 -7.16 8.74
C ASP A 94 -4.70 -6.72 10.05
N ASP A 95 -3.93 -7.61 10.69
CA ASP A 95 -3.13 -7.28 11.88
C ASP A 95 -1.98 -6.32 11.53
N GLU A 96 -1.23 -6.59 10.46
CA GLU A 96 -0.16 -5.69 9.99
C GLU A 96 -0.70 -4.31 9.54
N LYS A 97 -1.90 -4.28 8.94
CA LYS A 97 -2.59 -3.02 8.61
C LYS A 97 -3.05 -2.26 9.86
N ALA A 98 -3.37 -2.96 10.94
CA ALA A 98 -3.80 -2.36 12.19
C ALA A 98 -2.63 -1.71 12.95
N ASP A 99 -1.42 -2.26 12.81
CA ASP A 99 -0.19 -1.68 13.38
C ASP A 99 0.13 -0.31 12.75
N GLY A 100 -0.19 -0.12 11.46
CA GLY A 100 -0.13 1.16 10.77
C GLY A 100 1.28 1.72 10.57
N ASP A 101 2.30 0.89 10.77
CA ASP A 101 3.73 1.21 10.68
C ASP A 101 4.32 0.90 9.30
N GLN A 102 3.53 0.37 8.37
CA GLN A 102 3.95 0.09 6.99
C GLN A 102 2.87 0.47 5.97
N ILE A 103 3.28 0.70 4.72
CA ILE A 103 2.38 1.06 3.62
C ILE A 103 2.92 0.60 2.27
N LEU A 104 2.03 0.16 1.36
CA LEU A 104 2.36 -0.07 -0.05
C LEU A 104 2.07 1.18 -0.89
N LEU A 105 3.14 1.85 -1.34
CA LEU A 105 3.06 3.16 -2.00
C LEU A 105 2.33 3.18 -3.36
N CYS A 106 2.14 2.02 -3.98
CA CYS A 106 1.56 1.92 -5.33
C CYS A 106 0.03 1.99 -5.38
N CYS A 107 -0.66 1.78 -4.25
CA CYS A 107 -2.12 1.77 -4.20
C CYS A 107 -2.68 2.45 -2.94
N SER A 108 -2.00 2.35 -1.80
CA SER A 108 -2.46 2.90 -0.54
C SER A 108 -2.33 4.43 -0.48
N ARG A 109 -3.14 5.07 0.35
CA ARG A 109 -3.17 6.53 0.57
C ARG A 109 -2.94 6.86 2.04
N ALA A 110 -3.24 8.09 2.46
CA ALA A 110 -3.25 8.50 3.86
C ALA A 110 -4.68 8.91 4.27
N LYS A 111 -5.08 8.56 5.50
CA LYS A 111 -6.31 9.07 6.11
C LYS A 111 -6.11 10.52 6.52
N SER A 112 -7.14 11.33 6.39
CA SER A 112 -7.11 12.74 6.81
C SER A 112 -7.40 12.86 8.31
N ALA A 113 -6.44 13.37 9.09
CA ALA A 113 -6.70 13.82 10.47
C ALA A 113 -7.50 15.15 10.47
N PRO A 114 -8.38 15.38 11.46
CA PRO A 114 -9.32 16.51 11.43
C PRO A 114 -8.79 17.90 11.82
N SER A 115 -7.50 18.11 12.15
CA SER A 115 -7.05 19.45 12.60
C SER A 115 -5.92 20.08 11.79
N ASP A 116 -4.73 19.51 11.65
CA ASP A 116 -3.62 20.30 11.07
C ASP A 116 -2.63 19.40 10.30
N TYR A 117 -2.52 19.68 8.99
CA TYR A 117 -1.65 19.05 7.99
C TYR A 117 -1.88 17.54 7.70
N ARG A 118 -2.30 17.25 6.47
CA ARG A 118 -2.49 15.89 5.92
C ARG A 118 -1.15 15.29 5.48
N SER A 119 -0.20 15.12 6.40
CA SER A 119 1.13 14.61 6.07
C SER A 119 1.32 13.16 6.50
N LEU A 120 1.77 12.31 5.58
CA LEU A 120 2.28 10.98 5.86
C LEU A 120 3.82 11.02 5.75
N ARG A 121 4.52 10.67 6.82
CA ARG A 121 5.99 10.64 6.85
C ARG A 121 6.46 9.20 6.68
N ILE A 122 7.32 8.97 5.69
CA ILE A 122 7.84 7.64 5.34
C ILE A 122 9.37 7.65 5.36
N PHE A 123 9.98 6.48 5.53
CA PHE A 123 11.44 6.31 5.52
C PHE A 123 12.04 6.39 4.11
#